data_AF-A0A1E3JET8-F1
#
_entry.id   AF-A0A1E3JET8-F1
#
_cell.length_a   1.000
_cell.length_b   1.000
_cell.length_c   1.000
_cell.angle_alpha   90.00
_cell.angle_beta   90.00
_cell.angle_gamma   90.00
#
_symmetry.space_group_name_H-M   'P 1'
#
loop_
_entity.id
_entity.type
_entity.pdbx_description
1 polymer ?
#
loop_
_entity_poly.entity_id
_entity_poly.type
_entity_poly.pdbx_seq_one_letter_code
_entity_poly.pdbx_strand_id
1 'polypeptide(L)'
;MGIFDWFSSNSSVVPVNNDIPKPRSDATVNAPPPEQYRTVAQFVSESPAGTYIFDSRKNDDKADTELCRLNPNGGRSCVKVAMHSAALFKSMQALGFYCALPAEPTRTHMECNHLPVSR
;
A
#
# COMPACT_ATOMS: atom_id res chain seq x y z
N MET A 1 -3.77 -39.07 17.46
CA MET A 1 -3.11 -39.05 16.15
C MET A 1 -4.07 -38.43 15.18
N GLY A 2 -3.67 -37.29 14.58
CA GLY A 2 -4.57 -36.29 14.00
C GLY A 2 -5.08 -36.63 12.61
N ILE A 3 -6.33 -36.28 12.39
CA ILE A 3 -6.96 -36.10 11.07
C ILE A 3 -6.58 -34.69 10.58
N PHE A 4 -5.81 -34.61 9.49
CA PHE A 4 -5.62 -33.36 8.76
C PHE A 4 -6.41 -33.49 7.46
N ASP A 5 -7.54 -32.78 7.44
CA ASP A 5 -8.41 -32.72 6.29
C ASP A 5 -7.77 -31.95 5.14
N TRP A 6 -7.77 -32.68 4.03
CA TRP A 6 -7.31 -32.40 2.69
C TRP A 6 -8.14 -31.26 2.08
N PHE A 7 -7.59 -30.04 2.00
CA PHE A 7 -8.22 -28.97 1.21
C PHE A 7 -8.08 -29.31 -0.28
N SER A 8 -9.21 -29.74 -0.85
CA SER A 8 -9.41 -30.02 -2.26
C SER A 8 -9.41 -28.70 -3.05
N SER A 9 -8.26 -28.34 -3.63
CA SER A 9 -8.19 -27.28 -4.63
C SER A 9 -8.78 -27.79 -5.95
N ASN A 10 -10.00 -27.35 -6.25
CA ASN A 10 -10.59 -27.52 -7.57
C ASN A 10 -9.85 -26.61 -8.58
N SER A 11 -8.70 -27.08 -9.08
CA SER A 11 -7.94 -26.42 -10.14
C SER A 11 -8.67 -26.59 -11.47
N SER A 12 -9.45 -25.58 -11.84
CA SER A 12 -9.90 -25.41 -13.22
C SER A 12 -8.66 -25.24 -14.12
N VAL A 13 -8.30 -26.30 -14.84
CA VAL A 13 -7.18 -26.32 -15.79
C VAL A 13 -7.52 -25.41 -16.96
N VAL A 14 -6.97 -24.21 -16.95
CA VAL A 14 -7.00 -23.29 -18.10
C VAL A 14 -5.95 -23.80 -19.10
N PRO A 15 -6.27 -23.99 -20.40
CA PRO A 15 -5.28 -24.42 -21.38
C PRO A 15 -4.13 -23.41 -21.44
N VAL A 16 -2.92 -23.89 -21.15
CA VAL A 16 -1.68 -23.10 -21.21
C VAL A 16 -1.38 -22.80 -22.67
N ASN A 17 -1.73 -21.60 -23.13
CA ASN A 17 -1.12 -21.03 -24.31
C ASN A 17 0.20 -20.34 -23.89
N ASN A 18 1.31 -20.61 -24.58
CA ASN A 18 2.66 -20.14 -24.25
C ASN A 18 2.88 -18.62 -24.52
N ASP A 19 1.83 -17.87 -24.82
CA ASP A 19 1.88 -16.42 -25.08
C ASP A 19 1.64 -15.58 -23.82
N ILE A 20 2.05 -16.05 -22.64
CA ILE A 20 1.94 -15.25 -21.40
C ILE A 20 3.02 -14.16 -21.44
N PRO A 21 2.65 -12.87 -21.48
CA PRO A 21 3.64 -11.80 -21.41
C PRO A 21 4.42 -11.96 -20.10
N LYS A 22 5.76 -11.85 -20.17
CA LYS A 22 6.62 -11.84 -18.98
C LYS A 22 5.97 -10.92 -17.93
N PRO A 23 5.75 -11.38 -16.69
CA PRO A 23 5.20 -10.53 -15.64
C PRO A 23 5.95 -9.22 -15.61
N ARG A 24 5.24 -8.09 -15.79
CA ARG A 24 5.85 -6.78 -15.66
C ARG A 24 6.47 -6.75 -14.27
N SER A 25 7.79 -6.53 -14.20
CA SER A 25 8.49 -6.53 -12.92
C SER A 25 7.82 -5.51 -11.99
N ASP A 26 7.54 -5.91 -10.75
CA ASP A 26 6.92 -5.05 -9.73
C ASP A 26 7.68 -3.73 -9.55
N ALA A 27 8.97 -3.70 -9.88
CA ALA A 27 9.81 -2.50 -9.90
C ALA A 27 9.28 -1.39 -10.83
N THR A 28 8.79 -1.73 -12.02
CA THR A 28 8.32 -0.77 -13.04
C THR A 28 6.84 -0.43 -12.90
N VAL A 29 6.05 -1.32 -12.30
CA VAL A 29 4.62 -1.10 -12.07
C VAL A 29 4.44 -0.17 -10.86
N ASN A 30 3.59 0.86 -11.02
CA ASN A 30 3.30 1.86 -9.98
C ASN A 30 4.55 2.51 -9.37
N ALA A 31 5.62 2.67 -10.14
CA ALA A 31 6.83 3.32 -9.66
C ALA A 31 6.51 4.76 -9.24
N PRO A 32 6.77 5.15 -7.98
CA PRO A 32 6.53 6.52 -7.56
C PRO A 32 7.51 7.45 -8.27
N PRO A 33 7.05 8.60 -8.78
CA PRO A 33 7.97 9.57 -9.35
C PRO A 33 8.85 10.17 -8.23
N PRO A 34 10.14 10.46 -8.52
CA PRO A 34 11.18 10.64 -7.51
C PRO A 34 10.95 11.86 -6.61
N GLU A 35 10.39 12.94 -7.14
CA GLU A 35 10.13 14.15 -6.36
C GLU A 35 9.00 13.94 -5.35
N GLN A 36 7.91 13.29 -5.76
CA GLN A 36 6.78 12.98 -4.90
C GLN A 36 7.17 11.96 -3.82
N TYR A 37 8.04 10.99 -4.15
CA TYR A 37 8.63 10.09 -3.17
C TYR A 37 9.40 10.85 -2.09
N ARG A 38 10.19 11.86 -2.47
CA ARG A 38 10.92 12.71 -1.50
C ARG A 38 9.98 13.48 -0.59
N THR A 39 8.89 14.03 -1.12
CA THR A 39 7.86 14.69 -0.31
C THR A 39 7.27 13.76 0.74
N VAL A 40 6.92 12.53 0.34
CA VAL A 40 6.42 11.50 1.26
C VAL A 40 7.47 11.14 2.30
N ALA A 41 8.71 10.89 1.88
CA ALA A 41 9.83 10.56 2.76
C ALA A 41 10.07 11.65 3.82
N GLN A 42 10.07 12.92 3.41
CA GLN A 42 10.21 14.05 4.32
C GLN A 42 9.05 14.11 5.32
N PHE A 43 7.81 13.97 4.83
CA PHE A 43 6.62 14.02 5.69
C PHE A 43 6.56 12.88 6.71
N VAL A 44 6.99 11.67 6.34
CA VAL A 44 7.06 10.55 7.30
C VAL A 44 8.24 10.67 8.26
N SER A 45 9.34 11.30 7.84
CA SER A 45 10.52 11.50 8.69
C SER A 45 10.28 12.43 9.87
N GLU A 46 9.28 13.33 9.77
CA GLU A 46 8.88 14.21 10.87
C GLU A 46 8.31 13.44 12.07
N SER A 47 7.67 12.29 11.84
CA SER A 47 7.05 11.47 12.89
C SER A 47 6.99 10.01 12.46
N PRO A 48 8.13 9.29 12.49
CA PRO A 48 8.20 7.92 12.00
C PRO A 48 7.34 6.94 12.82
N ALA A 49 7.05 7.26 14.08
CA ALA A 49 6.17 6.48 14.95
C ALA A 49 4.68 6.82 14.77
N GLY A 50 4.35 7.77 13.88
CA GLY A 50 2.96 8.16 13.61
C GLY A 50 2.20 7.12 12.79
N THR A 51 0.88 7.11 12.97
CA THR A 51 -0.03 6.38 12.09
C THR A 51 -0.40 7.28 10.91
N TYR A 52 -0.26 6.73 9.71
CA TYR A 52 -0.56 7.44 8.47
C TYR A 52 -1.75 6.80 7.78
N ILE A 53 -2.58 7.59 7.11
CA ILE A 53 -3.74 7.11 6.36
C ILE A 53 -3.79 7.75 4.99
N PHE A 54 -4.23 7.00 3.98
CA PHE A 54 -4.50 7.53 2.64
C PHE A 54 -5.65 6.74 2.00
N ASP A 55 -6.33 7.31 1.02
CA ASP A 55 -7.43 6.64 0.34
C ASP A 55 -6.93 5.61 -0.70
N SER A 56 -7.36 4.35 -0.60
CA SER A 56 -6.99 3.31 -1.58
C SER A 56 -7.77 3.40 -2.89
N ARG A 57 -8.85 4.19 -2.94
CA ARG A 57 -9.71 4.27 -4.13
C ARG A 57 -8.87 4.53 -5.38
N LYS A 58 -9.14 3.73 -6.40
CA LYS A 58 -8.46 3.81 -7.68
C LYS A 58 -8.96 5.05 -8.40
N ASN A 59 -8.24 6.16 -8.26
CA ASN A 59 -8.44 7.33 -9.08
C ASN A 59 -7.75 7.07 -10.43
N ASP A 60 -8.44 6.37 -11.32
CA ASP A 60 -7.94 6.06 -12.68
C ASP A 60 -7.64 7.34 -13.48
N ASP A 61 -8.32 8.44 -13.17
CA ASP A 61 -8.22 9.69 -13.90
C ASP A 61 -7.31 10.75 -13.24
N LYS A 62 -6.91 10.56 -11.97
CA LYS A 62 -6.17 11.58 -11.21
C LYS A 62 -5.11 10.97 -10.29
N ALA A 63 -3.87 11.40 -10.50
CA ALA A 63 -2.73 11.13 -9.63
C ALA A 63 -2.64 12.22 -8.56
N ASP A 64 -3.61 12.31 -7.64
CA ASP A 64 -3.73 13.39 -6.66
C ASP A 64 -4.06 12.89 -5.24
N THR A 65 -3.46 11.77 -4.83
CA THR A 65 -3.70 11.21 -3.50
C THR A 65 -3.24 12.10 -2.35
N GLU A 66 -3.95 12.02 -1.22
CA GLU A 66 -3.61 12.72 0.00
C GLU A 66 -3.13 11.73 1.07
N LEU A 67 -1.99 12.03 1.69
CA LEU A 67 -1.43 11.29 2.81
C LEU A 67 -1.65 12.08 4.09
N CYS A 68 -2.34 11.51 5.06
CA CYS A 68 -2.65 12.14 6.34
C CYS A 68 -1.94 11.43 7.50
N ARG A 69 -1.31 12.18 8.38
CA ARG A 69 -0.79 11.73 9.69
C ARG A 69 -1.85 11.95 10.76
N LEU A 70 -2.11 10.94 11.57
CA LEU A 70 -2.95 11.04 12.77
C LEU A 70 -2.13 11.64 13.92
N ASN A 71 -2.60 12.76 14.48
CA ASN A 71 -1.97 13.41 15.61
C ASN A 71 -2.62 12.92 16.92
N PRO A 72 -1.87 12.86 18.03
CA PRO A 72 -2.38 12.40 19.32
C PRO A 72 -3.48 13.29 19.91
N ASN A 73 -3.63 14.52 19.43
CA ASN A 73 -4.68 15.45 19.84
C ASN A 73 -6.02 15.23 19.09
N GLY A 74 -6.14 14.16 18.30
CA GLY A 74 -7.32 13.87 17.49
C GLY A 74 -7.39 14.63 16.17
N GLY A 75 -6.41 15.50 15.87
CA GLY A 75 -6.29 16.15 14.58
C GLY A 75 -5.61 15.26 13.54
N ARG A 76 -5.70 15.65 12.26
CA ARG A 76 -4.91 15.06 11.17
C ARG A 76 -4.15 16.13 10.42
N SER A 77 -2.89 15.87 10.12
CA SER A 77 -2.07 16.71 9.25
C SER A 77 -1.95 16.00 7.90
N CYS A 78 -2.35 16.65 6.81
CA CYS A 78 -2.39 16.02 5.49
C CYS A 78 -1.48 16.72 4.49
N VAL A 79 -0.87 15.94 3.60
CA VAL A 79 -0.08 16.42 2.47
C VAL A 79 -0.66 15.83 1.18
N LYS A 80 -0.89 16.69 0.18
CA LYS A 80 -1.31 16.26 -1.15
C LYS A 80 -0.09 15.84 -1.96
N VAL A 81 -0.17 14.68 -2.57
CA VAL A 81 0.92 14.07 -3.31
C VAL A 81 0.42 13.71 -4.69
N ALA A 82 1.06 14.28 -5.71
CA ALA A 82 0.67 14.10 -7.11
C ALA A 82 1.07 12.71 -7.66
N MET A 83 0.56 11.64 -7.06
CA MET A 83 0.76 10.25 -7.44
C MET A 83 -0.52 9.42 -7.21
N HIS A 84 -0.58 8.21 -7.78
CA HIS A 84 -1.68 7.26 -7.53
C HIS A 84 -1.50 6.53 -6.20
N SER A 85 -2.61 6.01 -5.64
CA SER A 85 -2.65 5.30 -4.36
C SER A 85 -1.71 4.08 -4.33
N ALA A 86 -1.61 3.36 -5.45
CA ALA A 86 -0.68 2.24 -5.57
C ALA A 86 0.80 2.66 -5.52
N ALA A 87 1.15 3.82 -6.09
CA ALA A 87 2.50 4.35 -6.01
C ALA A 87 2.83 4.87 -4.60
N LEU A 88 1.83 5.44 -3.91
CA LEU A 88 1.96 5.86 -2.52
C LEU A 88 2.14 4.65 -1.59
N PHE A 89 1.36 3.59 -1.79
CA PHE A 89 1.52 2.30 -1.08
C PHE A 89 2.93 1.74 -1.23
N LYS A 90 3.49 1.76 -2.45
CA LYS A 90 4.85 1.31 -2.72
C LYS A 90 5.91 2.20 -2.06
N SER A 91 5.68 3.52 -2.06
CA SER A 91 6.56 4.48 -1.39
C SER A 91 6.62 4.23 0.11
N MET A 92 5.47 4.05 0.76
CA MET A 92 5.39 3.78 2.20
C MET A 92 6.08 2.46 2.58
N GLN A 93 5.90 1.40 1.79
CA GLN A 93 6.60 0.13 2.00
C GLN A 93 8.13 0.26 1.86
N ALA A 94 8.61 0.99 0.86
CA ALA A 94 10.04 1.25 0.69
C ALA A 94 10.64 2.03 1.87
N LEU A 95 9.81 2.82 2.57
CA LEU A 95 10.18 3.59 3.77
C LEU A 95 10.02 2.78 5.07
N GLY A 96 9.67 1.48 5.00
CA GLY A 96 9.55 0.61 6.17
C GLY A 96 8.18 0.66 6.85
N PHE A 97 7.13 1.10 6.17
CA PHE A 97 5.76 1.07 6.68
C PHE A 97 4.97 -0.12 6.11
N TYR A 98 4.17 -0.74 6.96
CA TYR A 98 3.14 -1.69 6.54
C TYR A 98 1.79 -0.97 6.49
N CYS A 99 1.12 -1.08 5.35
CA CYS A 99 -0.20 -0.48 5.14
C CYS A 99 -1.26 -1.56 4.90
N ALA A 100 -2.39 -1.46 5.60
CA ALA A 100 -3.50 -2.39 5.46
C ALA A 100 -4.84 -1.67 5.39
N LEU A 101 -5.83 -2.32 4.76
CA LEU A 101 -7.23 -1.90 4.88
C LEU A 101 -7.73 -2.27 6.29
N PRO A 102 -8.55 -1.41 6.92
CA PRO A 102 -9.29 -1.74 8.12
C PRO A 102 -10.15 -2.99 7.91
N ALA A 103 -10.43 -3.71 9.00
CA ALA A 103 -11.32 -4.88 8.98
C ALA A 103 -12.78 -4.51 8.63
N GLU A 104 -13.14 -3.25 8.82
CA GLU A 104 -14.46 -2.71 8.51
C GLU A 104 -14.60 -2.52 6.98
N PRO A 105 -15.48 -3.29 6.30
CA PRO A 105 -15.56 -3.31 4.83
C PRO A 105 -16.04 -1.98 4.22
N THR A 106 -16.62 -1.09 5.02
CA THR A 106 -17.08 0.22 4.57
C THR A 106 -15.96 1.28 4.50
N ARG A 107 -14.77 0.98 5.03
CA ARG A 107 -13.63 1.90 5.06
C ARG A 107 -12.64 1.56 3.95
N THR A 108 -12.44 2.50 3.03
CA THR A 108 -11.49 2.37 1.90
C THR A 108 -10.15 3.05 2.15
N HIS A 109 -9.95 3.66 3.31
CA HIS A 109 -8.65 4.23 3.65
C HIS A 109 -7.68 3.12 4.06
N MET A 110 -6.45 3.21 3.59
CA MET A 110 -5.34 2.39 4.07
C MET A 110 -4.79 3.01 5.34
N GLU A 111 -4.45 2.17 6.32
CA GLU A 111 -3.75 2.57 7.54
C GLU A 111 -2.33 2.02 7.49
N CYS A 112 -1.35 2.93 7.52
CA CYS A 112 0.08 2.65 7.48
C CYS A 112 0.71 2.85 8.85
N ASN A 113 1.43 1.83 9.32
CA ASN A 113 2.18 1.86 10.57
C ASN A 113 3.62 1.43 10.31
N HIS A 114 4.55 1.99 11.07
CA HIS A 114 5.96 1.64 10.95
C HIS A 114 6.17 0.18 11.33
N LEU A 115 6.92 -0.56 10.50
CA LEU A 115 7.23 -1.95 10.79
C LEU A 115 8.17 -2.04 11.99
N PRO A 116 7.91 -2.91 12.97
CA PRO A 116 8.89 -3.20 13.99
C PRO A 116 10.09 -3.87 13.33
N VAL A 117 11.29 -3.33 13.59
CA VAL A 117 12.53 -4.02 13.22
C VAL A 117 12.64 -5.28 14.08
N SER A 118 12.51 -6.46 13.45
CA SER A 118 12.85 -7.72 14.09
C SER A 118 14.35 -7.70 14.39
N ARG A 119 14.71 -7.58 15.67
CA ARG A 119 16.08 -7.82 16.14
C ARG A 119 16.37 -9.31 16.21
#